data_AF-A0A511Z428-F1
#
_entry.id   AF-A0A511Z428-F1
#
_cell.length_a   1.000
_cell.length_b   1.000
_cell.length_c   1.000
_cell.angle_alpha   90.00
_cell.angle_beta   90.00
_cell.angle_gamma   90.00
#
_symmetry.space_group_name_H-M   'P 1'
#
loop_
_entity.id
_entity.type
_entity.pdbx_description
1 polymer ?
#
loop_
_entity_poly.entity_id
_entity_poly.type
_entity_poly.pdbx_seq_one_letter_code
_entity_poly.pdbx_strand_id
1 'polypeptide(L)' 'MISNQETLNLSPFMAIYDIVVPQDNQLRQINELVDFSFVYEELKK' A
#
# COMPACT_ATOMS: atom_id res chain seq x y z
N MET A 1 -11.04 -15.57 -6.98
CA MET A 1 -10.25 -14.54 -7.67
C MET A 1 -11.18 -13.38 -7.95
N ILE A 2 -10.88 -12.19 -7.42
CA ILE A 2 -11.72 -11.01 -7.63
C ILE A 2 -11.48 -10.47 -9.02
N SER A 3 -12.53 -10.48 -9.83
CA SER A 3 -12.50 -10.21 -11.27
C SER A 3 -12.14 -8.76 -11.63
N ASN A 4 -12.16 -7.85 -10.64
CA ASN A 4 -11.93 -6.41 -10.80
C ASN A 4 -10.83 -5.89 -9.86
N GLN A 5 -9.81 -6.71 -9.54
CA GLN A 5 -8.64 -6.15 -8.88
C GLN A 5 -7.98 -5.20 -9.89
N GLU A 6 -8.33 -3.91 -9.81
CA GLU A 6 -7.59 -2.86 -10.50
C GLU A 6 -6.15 -3.03 -10.04
N THR A 7 -5.30 -3.48 -10.95
CA THR A 7 -3.86 -3.49 -10.71
C THR A 7 -3.52 -2.03 -10.48
N LEU A 8 -3.24 -1.67 -9.23
CA LEU A 8 -2.72 -0.36 -8.87
C LEU A 8 -1.54 -0.14 -9.82
N ASN A 9 -1.69 0.74 -10.81
CA ASN A 9 -0.68 0.94 -11.83
C ASN A 9 0.40 1.79 -11.19
N LEU A 10 1.24 1.12 -10.42
CA LEU A 10 2.29 1.73 -9.64
C LEU A 10 3.22 2.42 -10.63
N SER A 11 3.32 3.74 -10.52
CA SER A 11 4.26 4.51 -11.31
C SER A 11 5.65 3.86 -11.21
N PRO A 12 6.44 3.79 -12.30
CA PRO A 12 7.81 3.28 -12.26
C PRO A 12 8.70 3.98 -11.21
N PHE A 13 8.27 5.16 -10.77
CA PHE A 13 8.96 6.00 -9.81
C PHE A 13 8.51 5.79 -8.36
N MET A 14 7.65 4.81 -8.05
CA MET A 14 7.23 4.61 -6.66
C MET A 14 8.42 4.25 -5.76
N ALA A 15 9.43 3.57 -6.29
CA ALA A 15 10.69 3.31 -5.58
C ALA A 15 11.44 4.60 -5.16
N ILE A 16 11.19 5.74 -5.81
CA ILE A 16 11.78 7.04 -5.42
C ILE A 16 11.19 7.50 -4.08
N TYR A 17 9.93 7.19 -3.80
CA TYR A 17 9.30 7.53 -2.53
C TYR A 17 10.06 6.92 -1.35
N ASP A 18 10.46 5.65 -1.46
CA ASP A 18 11.22 4.94 -0.42
C ASP A 18 12.62 5.49 -0.19
N ILE A 19 13.21 6.09 -1.23
CA ILE A 19 14.57 6.67 -1.23
C ILE A 19 14.55 8.10 -0.69
N VAL A 20 13.55 8.91 -1.05
CA VAL A 20 13.49 10.34 -0.75
C VAL A 20 12.81 10.61 0.59
N VAL A 21 11.84 9.78 1.00
CA VAL A 21 11.11 9.97 2.25
C VAL A 21 11.74 9.13 3.36
N PRO A 22 12.32 9.74 4.41
CA PRO A 22 12.93 9.03 5.53
C PRO A 22 11.96 8.09 6.25
N GLN A 23 12.47 7.00 6.82
CA GLN A 23 11.67 6.01 7.57
C GLN A 23 11.03 6.57 8.86
N ASP A 24 11.63 7.60 9.45
CA ASP A 24 11.12 8.30 10.62
C ASP A 24 10.04 9.34 10.27
N ASN A 25 9.71 9.50 8.98
CA ASN A 25 8.64 10.39 8.54
C ASN A 25 7.29 9.89 9.06
N GLN A 26 6.57 10.74 9.79
CA GLN A 26 5.29 10.42 10.41
C GLN A 26 4.23 9.96 9.38
N LEU A 27 4.20 10.52 8.18
CA LEU A 27 3.26 10.11 7.12
C LEU A 27 3.60 8.74 6.55
N ARG A 28 4.88 8.40 6.45
CA ARG A 28 5.35 7.08 6.04
C ARG A 28 4.99 6.02 7.09
N GLN A 29 5.18 6.34 8.36
CA GLN A 29 4.77 5.48 9.47
C GLN A 29 3.26 5.24 9.48
N ILE A 30 2.45 6.25 9.16
CA ILE A 30 1.00 6.08 9.03
C ILE A 30 0.66 5.04 7.95
N ASN A 31 1.34 5.06 6.79
CA ASN A 31 1.12 4.04 5.75
C ASN A 31 1.44 2.62 6.21
N GLU A 32 2.40 2.43 7.11
CA GLU A 32 2.74 1.13 7.68
C GLU A 32 1.78 0.70 8.81
N LEU A 33 1.17 1.68 9.50
CA LEU A 33 0.22 1.44 10.59
C LEU A 33 -1.21 1.15 10.11
N VAL A 34 -1.55 1.52 8.87
CA VAL A 34 -2.87 1.19 8.30
C VAL A 34 -2.86 -0.25 7.79
N ASP A 35 -3.25 -1.18 8.66
CA ASP A 35 -3.42 -2.58 8.31
C ASP A 35 -4.70 -2.80 7.48
N PHE A 36 -4.54 -3.03 6.18
CA PHE A 36 -5.63 -3.37 5.26
C PHE A 36 -5.95 -4.88 5.20
N SER A 37 -5.38 -5.69 6.10
CA SER A 37 -5.64 -7.15 6.15
C SER A 37 -7.13 -7.47 6.23
N PHE A 38 -7.91 -6.64 6.93
CA PHE A 38 -9.37 -6.72 7.02
C PHE A 38 -10.06 -6.82 5.64
N VAL A 39 -9.59 -6.07 4.65
CA VAL A 39 -10.20 -6.07 3.30
C VAL A 39 -9.99 -7.44 2.64
N TYR A 40 -8.81 -8.03 2.79
CA TYR A 40 -8.52 -9.36 2.24
C TYR A 40 -9.25 -10.48 2.97
N GLU A 41 -9.54 -10.33 4.26
CA GLU A 41 -10.35 -11.29 5.02
C GLU A 41 -11.82 -11.27 4.57
N GLU A 42 -12.40 -10.09 4.39
CA GLU A 42 -13.78 -9.96 3.89
C GLU A 42 -13.93 -10.42 2.44
N LEU A 43 -12.90 -10.23 1.59
CA LEU A 43 -12.91 -10.71 0.21
C LEU A 43 -12.75 -12.24 0.06
N LYS A 44 -12.40 -12.96 1.13
CA LYS A 44 -12.29 -14.43 1.16
C LYS A 44 -13.59 -15.13 1.57
N LYS A 45 -14.58 -14.41 2.09
CA LYS A 45 -15.95 -14.91 2.30
C LYS A 45 -16.70 -14.99 0.97
#